data_AF-A0A1S8C868-F1
#
_entry.id   AF-A0A1S8C868-F1
#
_cell.length_a   1.000
_cell.length_b   1.000
_cell.length_c   1.000
_cell.angle_alpha   90.00
_cell.angle_beta   90.00
_cell.angle_gamma   90.00
#
_symmetry.space_group_name_H-M   'P 1'
#
loop_
_entity.id
_entity.type
_entity.pdbx_description
1 polymer ?
#
loop_
_entity_poly.entity_id
_entity_poly.type
_entity_poly.pdbx_seq_one_letter_code
_entity_poly.pdbx_strand_id
1 'polypeptide(L)'
;ADPRPTTEALEQISATGRQALTDMRTLLGVLREGDGQEFAPQPDVAAIDDLVADVAASGLDVDLLVEGSAHPMPAGAQLAAYRIVQESLTNVLKHAGPAGKAWVRLHWRPDSLELSVLDDGRGAPRRSPSPTVRGRACWACASAPSCTVAG
;
A
#
# COMPACT_ATOMS: atom_id res chain seq x y z
N ALA A 1 0.39 61.54 15.46
CA ALA A 1 -0.19 60.21 15.19
C ALA A 1 0.83 59.47 14.35
N ASP A 2 1.52 58.51 14.95
CA ASP A 2 2.63 57.78 14.33
C ASP A 2 2.11 56.45 13.78
N PRO A 3 2.12 56.22 12.45
CA PRO A 3 1.66 54.97 11.87
C PRO A 3 2.77 53.92 11.97
N ARG A 4 2.89 53.25 13.12
CA ARG A 4 3.41 51.87 13.18
C ARG A 4 2.24 50.92 12.88
N PRO A 5 2.41 49.61 12.61
CA PRO A 5 3.35 48.86 11.78
C PRO A 5 2.51 47.96 10.84
N THR A 6 1.91 48.54 9.80
CA THR A 6 0.91 47.81 8.98
C THR A 6 1.55 46.75 8.10
N THR A 7 2.78 47.00 7.65
CA THR A 7 3.52 46.11 6.75
C THR A 7 3.99 44.85 7.46
N GLU A 8 4.51 44.95 8.69
CA GLU A 8 4.98 43.80 9.47
C GLU A 8 3.85 42.83 9.82
N ALA A 9 2.65 43.36 10.12
CA ALA A 9 1.47 42.53 10.39
C ALA A 9 1.01 41.76 9.13
N LEU A 10 1.06 42.41 7.96
CA LEU A 10 0.71 41.77 6.69
C LEU A 10 1.76 40.73 6.25
N GLU A 11 3.03 40.96 6.55
CA GLU A 11 4.11 40.00 6.33
C GLU A 11 3.96 38.76 7.22
N GLN A 12 3.61 38.94 8.50
CA GLN A 12 3.34 37.83 9.42
C GLN A 12 2.12 37.00 9.00
N ILE A 13 1.04 37.65 8.54
CA ILE A 13 -0.14 36.96 8.01
C ILE A 13 0.23 36.17 6.75
N SER A 14 1.01 36.77 5.85
CA SER A 14 1.46 36.12 4.61
C SER A 14 2.38 34.91 4.89
N ALA A 15 3.28 35.04 5.86
CA ALA A 15 4.15 33.95 6.30
C ALA A 15 3.34 32.80 6.91
N THR A 16 2.36 33.12 7.75
CA THR A 16 1.46 32.12 8.36
C THR A 16 0.60 31.42 7.31
N GLY A 17 0.09 32.15 6.31
CA GLY A 17 -0.67 31.56 5.21
C GLY A 17 0.16 30.62 4.33
N ARG A 18 1.42 30.99 4.04
CA ARG A 18 2.36 30.13 3.30
C ARG A 18 2.73 28.88 4.11
N GLN A 19 2.89 29.00 5.42
CA GLN A 19 3.15 27.87 6.31
C GLN A 19 1.95 26.93 6.33
N ALA A 20 0.73 27.43 6.51
CA ALA A 20 -0.48 26.61 6.51
C ALA A 20 -0.70 25.86 5.19
N LEU A 21 -0.40 26.49 4.05
CA LEU A 21 -0.45 25.83 2.73
C LEU A 21 0.65 24.77 2.57
N THR A 22 1.81 24.98 3.18
CA THR A 22 2.90 23.99 3.23
C THR A 22 2.49 22.81 4.09
N ASP A 23 1.93 23.06 5.27
CA ASP A 23 1.47 22.01 6.19
C ASP A 23 0.32 21.19 5.58
N MET A 24 -0.63 21.84 4.90
CA MET A 24 -1.67 21.14 4.14
C MET A 24 -1.10 20.30 3.00
N ARG A 25 -0.10 20.80 2.26
CA ARG A 25 0.59 20.03 1.21
C ARG A 25 1.37 18.85 1.79
N THR A 26 2.00 19.02 2.94
CA THR A 26 2.69 17.95 3.66
C THR A 26 1.70 16.87 4.12
N LEU A 27 0.56 17.26 4.69
CA LEU A 27 -0.48 16.31 5.10
C LEU A 27 -1.11 15.58 3.90
N LEU A 28 -1.30 16.25 2.76
CA LEU A 28 -1.73 15.60 1.51
C LEU A 28 -0.62 14.75 0.87
N GLY A 29 0.64 15.13 1.08
CA GLY A 29 1.84 14.39 0.64
C GLY A 29 2.06 13.11 1.44
N VAL A 30 1.63 13.06 2.71
CA VAL A 30 1.65 11.83 3.53
C VAL A 30 0.67 10.76 3.01
N LEU A 31 -0.28 11.11 2.14
CA LEU A 31 -1.09 10.15 1.36
C LEU A 31 -0.51 9.84 -0.04
N ARG A 32 0.59 10.49 -0.41
CA ARG A 32 1.39 10.26 -1.62
C ARG A 32 2.80 9.85 -1.21
N GLU A 33 2.94 8.66 -0.62
CA GLU A 33 4.26 8.05 -0.45
C GLU A 33 4.87 7.75 -1.83
N GLY A 34 5.61 8.73 -2.37
CA GLY A 34 6.23 8.64 -3.68
C GLY A 34 6.88 9.91 -4.20
N ASP A 35 7.50 10.74 -3.34
CA ASP A 35 8.25 11.95 -3.73
C ASP A 35 9.57 11.59 -4.43
N GLY A 36 9.42 11.06 -5.64
CA GLY A 36 10.47 10.64 -6.57
C GLY A 36 9.94 9.96 -7.84
N GLN A 37 8.62 9.72 -7.93
CA GLN A 37 7.98 8.97 -9.03
C GLN A 37 7.06 9.81 -9.93
N GLU A 38 6.98 11.14 -9.79
CA GLU A 38 6.04 11.96 -10.59
C GLU A 38 6.29 11.88 -12.11
N PHE A 39 7.46 11.39 -12.56
CA PHE A 39 7.79 11.21 -13.98
C PHE A 39 8.15 9.78 -14.38
N ALA A 40 8.19 8.84 -13.44
CA ALA A 40 8.39 7.42 -13.78
C ALA A 40 7.03 6.80 -14.15
N PRO A 41 6.98 5.91 -15.17
CA PRO A 41 5.77 5.13 -15.41
C PRO A 41 5.40 4.39 -14.13
N GLN A 42 4.13 4.49 -13.73
CA GLN A 42 3.63 3.77 -12.55
C GLN A 42 3.76 2.26 -12.80
N PRO A 43 4.21 1.49 -11.80
CA PRO A 43 4.32 0.05 -11.94
C PRO A 43 2.94 -0.58 -12.11
N ASP A 44 2.90 -1.60 -12.95
CA ASP A 44 1.70 -2.38 -13.23
C ASP A 44 1.80 -3.78 -12.59
N VAL A 45 0.85 -4.66 -12.93
CA VAL A 45 0.84 -6.03 -12.39
C VAL A 45 2.02 -6.86 -12.94
N ALA A 46 2.55 -6.54 -14.13
CA ALA A 46 3.69 -7.27 -14.69
C ALA A 46 4.98 -6.98 -13.91
N ALA A 47 5.09 -5.80 -13.29
CA ALA A 47 6.21 -5.47 -12.40
C ALA A 47 6.25 -6.30 -11.10
N ILE A 48 5.23 -7.10 -10.79
CA ILE A 48 5.22 -7.98 -9.61
C ILE A 48 6.26 -9.11 -9.74
N ASP A 49 6.52 -9.60 -10.95
CA ASP A 49 7.53 -10.63 -11.19
C ASP A 49 8.93 -10.13 -10.77
N ASP A 50 9.27 -8.91 -11.21
CA ASP A 50 10.54 -8.25 -10.86
C ASP A 50 10.64 -7.96 -9.36
N LEU A 51 9.55 -7.45 -8.76
CA LEU A 51 9.48 -7.19 -7.33
C LEU A 51 9.73 -8.46 -6.49
N VAL A 52 9.15 -9.60 -6.90
CA VAL A 52 9.37 -10.89 -6.22
C VAL A 52 10.83 -11.32 -6.37
N ALA A 53 11.41 -11.17 -7.55
CA ALA A 53 12.82 -11.50 -7.79
C ALA A 53 13.78 -10.67 -6.92
N ASP A 54 13.54 -9.35 -6.81
CA ASP A 54 14.34 -8.44 -5.97
C ASP A 54 14.27 -8.81 -4.48
N VAL A 55 13.08 -9.16 -4.00
CA VAL A 55 12.88 -9.62 -2.62
C VAL A 55 13.56 -10.96 -2.38
N ALA A 56 13.48 -11.89 -3.35
CA ALA A 56 14.16 -13.17 -3.26
C ALA A 56 15.69 -13.01 -3.20
N ALA A 57 16.25 -12.10 -3.99
CA ALA A 57 17.67 -11.75 -3.94
C ALA A 57 18.10 -11.14 -2.60
N SER A 58 17.15 -10.57 -1.85
CA SER A 58 17.38 -10.02 -0.50
C SER A 58 17.36 -11.10 0.61
N GLY A 59 17.14 -12.37 0.26
CA GLY A 59 17.25 -13.51 1.16
C GLY A 59 15.93 -14.05 1.73
N LEU A 60 14.78 -13.58 1.24
CA LEU A 60 13.47 -14.17 1.54
C LEU A 60 13.15 -15.26 0.52
N ASP A 61 12.74 -16.45 0.95
CA ASP A 61 12.24 -17.47 0.01
C ASP A 61 10.83 -17.08 -0.45
N VAL A 62 10.64 -16.76 -1.73
CA VAL A 62 9.34 -16.31 -2.26
C VAL A 62 8.93 -17.15 -3.45
N ASP A 63 7.78 -17.81 -3.32
CA ASP A 63 7.14 -18.54 -4.42
C ASP A 63 6.04 -17.66 -5.06
N LEU A 64 6.13 -17.41 -6.36
CA LEU A 64 5.07 -16.75 -7.13
C LEU A 64 4.29 -17.75 -7.97
N LEU A 65 2.97 -17.78 -7.78
CA LEU A 65 2.03 -18.58 -8.55
C LEU A 65 1.07 -17.67 -9.32
N VAL A 66 1.08 -17.79 -10.65
CA VAL A 66 0.13 -17.09 -11.53
C VAL A 66 -0.84 -18.11 -12.12
N GLU A 67 -2.13 -17.91 -11.87
CA GLU A 67 -3.22 -18.76 -12.33
C GLU A 67 -4.12 -17.98 -13.29
N GLY A 68 -4.58 -18.63 -14.36
CA GLY A 68 -5.41 -18.00 -15.38
C GLY A 68 -4.62 -17.20 -16.41
N SER A 69 -5.29 -16.30 -17.12
CA SER A 69 -4.69 -15.48 -18.18
C SER A 69 -4.87 -14.01 -17.88
N ALA A 70 -3.78 -13.25 -17.91
CA ALA A 70 -3.80 -11.82 -17.70
C ALA A 70 -4.69 -11.12 -18.74
N HIS A 71 -5.49 -10.17 -18.28
CA HIS A 71 -6.34 -9.33 -19.11
C HIS A 71 -6.18 -7.86 -18.71
N PRO A 72 -6.56 -6.90 -19.59
CA PRO A 72 -6.50 -5.49 -19.26
C PRO A 72 -7.26 -5.17 -17.96
N MET A 73 -6.68 -4.30 -17.15
CA MET A 73 -7.24 -3.85 -15.87
C MET A 73 -7.03 -2.34 -15.73
N PRO A 74 -7.92 -1.58 -15.04
CA PRO A 74 -7.71 -0.15 -14.82
C PRO A 74 -6.35 0.13 -14.16
N ALA A 75 -5.64 1.17 -14.61
CA ALA A 75 -4.29 1.49 -14.11
C ALA A 75 -4.23 1.65 -12.58
N GLY A 76 -5.28 2.22 -11.98
CA GLY A 76 -5.38 2.33 -10.51
C GLY A 76 -5.46 0.98 -9.80
N ALA A 77 -6.15 -0.01 -10.37
CA ALA A 77 -6.23 -1.36 -9.83
C ALA A 77 -4.90 -2.11 -10.00
N GLN A 78 -4.18 -1.86 -11.10
CA GLN A 78 -2.85 -2.45 -11.33
C GLN A 78 -1.84 -1.94 -10.31
N LEU A 79 -1.82 -0.61 -10.10
CA LEU A 79 -0.98 0.02 -9.09
C LEU A 79 -1.35 -0.46 -7.68
N ALA A 80 -2.64 -0.59 -7.37
CA ALA A 80 -3.09 -1.10 -6.08
C ALA A 80 -2.59 -2.53 -5.83
N ALA A 81 -2.73 -3.43 -6.80
CA ALA A 81 -2.24 -4.80 -6.70
C ALA A 81 -0.71 -4.83 -6.47
N TYR A 82 0.05 -4.07 -7.26
CA TYR A 82 1.49 -3.94 -7.09
C TYR A 82 1.87 -3.47 -5.67
N ARG A 83 1.22 -2.39 -5.19
CA ARG A 83 1.50 -1.84 -3.85
C ARG A 83 1.13 -2.80 -2.72
N ILE A 84 0.04 -3.56 -2.87
CA ILE A 84 -0.34 -4.59 -1.89
C ILE A 84 0.76 -5.66 -1.79
N VAL A 85 1.28 -6.15 -2.91
CA VAL A 85 2.38 -7.14 -2.90
C VAL A 85 3.64 -6.53 -2.30
N GLN A 86 4.02 -5.32 -2.72
CA GLN A 86 5.20 -4.62 -2.24
C GLN A 86 5.19 -4.47 -0.72
N GLU A 87 4.12 -3.92 -0.17
CA GLU A 87 4.01 -3.69 1.27
C GLU A 87 3.94 -5.01 2.04
N SER A 88 3.22 -6.02 1.50
CA SER A 88 3.15 -7.33 2.12
C SER A 88 4.53 -7.99 2.22
N LEU A 89 5.28 -8.07 1.12
CA LEU A 89 6.63 -8.64 1.11
C LEU A 89 7.61 -7.84 1.97
N THR A 90 7.49 -6.51 1.97
CA THR A 90 8.27 -5.64 2.86
C THR A 90 7.99 -5.96 4.33
N ASN A 91 6.73 -6.21 4.69
CA ASN A 91 6.36 -6.61 6.05
C ASN A 91 6.88 -7.99 6.41
N VAL A 92 6.88 -8.96 5.48
CA VAL A 92 7.51 -10.26 5.71
C VAL A 92 9.01 -10.09 5.97
N LEU A 93 9.73 -9.35 5.12
CA LEU A 93 11.16 -9.07 5.31
C LEU A 93 11.46 -8.43 6.69
N LYS A 94 10.62 -7.50 7.14
CA LYS A 94 10.78 -6.82 8.43
C LYS A 94 10.53 -7.75 9.63
N HIS A 95 9.71 -8.79 9.49
CA HIS A 95 9.12 -9.51 10.62
C HIS A 95 9.33 -11.03 10.66
N ALA A 96 9.64 -11.69 9.54
CA ALA A 96 9.72 -13.16 9.47
C ALA A 96 10.97 -13.76 10.15
N GLY A 97 11.96 -12.93 10.49
CA GLY A 97 13.22 -13.41 11.07
C GLY A 97 14.11 -14.12 10.04
N PRO A 98 15.22 -14.76 10.47
CA PRO A 98 16.11 -15.46 9.56
C PRO A 98 15.41 -16.69 8.95
N ALA A 99 15.39 -16.78 7.61
CA ALA A 99 14.77 -17.84 6.82
C ALA A 99 13.23 -17.87 6.76
N GLY A 100 12.60 -16.69 6.70
CA GLY A 100 11.17 -16.59 6.36
C GLY A 100 10.86 -17.06 4.94
N LYS A 101 9.65 -17.59 4.75
CA LYS A 101 9.11 -17.98 3.45
C LYS A 101 7.79 -17.25 3.18
N ALA A 102 7.62 -16.80 1.94
CA ALA A 102 6.40 -16.17 1.46
C ALA A 102 5.86 -16.84 0.19
N TRP A 103 4.56 -16.74 0.00
CA TRP A 103 3.85 -17.16 -1.20
C TRP A 103 3.02 -16.01 -1.72
N VAL A 104 3.20 -15.66 -2.99
CA VAL A 104 2.39 -14.69 -3.71
C VAL A 104 1.56 -15.43 -4.75
N ARG A 105 0.26 -15.21 -4.77
CA ARG A 105 -0.65 -15.81 -5.74
C ARG A 105 -1.46 -14.75 -6.47
N LEU A 106 -1.36 -14.77 -7.80
CA LEU A 106 -2.13 -13.94 -8.72
C LEU A 106 -3.09 -14.84 -9.48
N HIS A 107 -4.39 -14.77 -9.15
CA HIS A 107 -5.40 -15.57 -9.83
C HIS A 107 -6.29 -14.67 -10.68
N TRP A 108 -6.12 -14.76 -11.99
CA TRP A 108 -6.92 -14.05 -12.98
C TRP A 108 -8.26 -14.75 -13.17
N ARG A 109 -9.32 -14.10 -12.70
CA ARG A 109 -10.72 -14.46 -12.97
C ARG A 109 -11.18 -13.74 -14.24
N PRO A 110 -12.36 -14.09 -14.80
CA PRO A 110 -12.86 -13.40 -16.00
C PRO A 110 -12.96 -11.87 -15.89
N ASP A 111 -13.30 -11.36 -14.69
CA ASP A 111 -13.58 -9.93 -14.46
C ASP A 111 -12.79 -9.33 -13.28
N SER A 112 -11.81 -10.05 -12.73
CA SER A 112 -11.09 -9.60 -11.53
C SER A 112 -9.74 -10.28 -11.34
N LEU A 113 -8.89 -9.65 -10.52
CA LEU A 113 -7.66 -10.23 -10.03
C LEU A 113 -7.82 -10.56 -8.53
N GLU A 114 -7.70 -11.83 -8.19
CA GLU A 114 -7.58 -12.29 -6.81
C GLU A 114 -6.09 -12.34 -6.44
N LEU A 115 -5.70 -11.55 -5.43
CA LEU A 115 -4.35 -11.49 -4.92
C LEU A 115 -4.29 -12.09 -3.51
N SER A 116 -3.30 -12.96 -3.25
CA SER A 116 -3.01 -13.48 -1.91
C SER A 116 -1.51 -13.44 -1.65
N VAL A 117 -1.12 -12.95 -0.48
CA VAL A 117 0.25 -13.02 0.02
C VAL A 117 0.20 -13.72 1.37
N LEU A 118 0.94 -14.83 1.49
CA LEU A 118 1.05 -15.63 2.71
C LEU A 118 2.51 -15.66 3.15
N ASP A 119 2.74 -15.74 4.45
CA ASP A 119 4.06 -15.98 5.02
C ASP A 119 4.00 -17.06 6.12
N ASP A 120 5.14 -17.66 6.44
CA ASP A 120 5.27 -18.70 7.46
C ASP A 120 5.46 -18.16 8.90
N GLY A 121 5.35 -16.84 9.08
CA GLY A 121 5.51 -16.17 10.35
C GLY A 121 4.39 -16.47 11.35
N ARG A 122 4.72 -16.32 12.64
CA ARG A 122 3.72 -16.28 13.73
C ARG A 122 2.97 -14.97 13.61
N GLY A 123 1.85 -14.98 12.90
CA GLY A 123 1.02 -13.81 12.63
C GLY A 123 0.89 -12.87 13.83
N ALA A 124 1.17 -11.59 13.62
CA ALA A 124 1.07 -10.57 14.66
C ALA A 124 -0.33 -10.65 15.33
N PRO A 125 -0.43 -10.56 16.67
CA PRO A 125 -1.73 -10.52 17.32
C PRO A 125 -2.51 -9.32 16.79
N ARG A 126 -3.59 -9.61 16.05
CA ARG A 126 -4.55 -8.59 15.60
C ARG A 126 -5.00 -7.81 16.83
N ARG A 127 -4.56 -6.55 16.97
CA ARG A 127 -5.25 -5.60 17.83
C ARG A 127 -6.59 -5.32 17.16
N SER A 128 -7.64 -5.96 17.67
CA SER A 128 -9.02 -5.67 17.31
C SER A 128 -9.41 -4.29 17.85
N PRO A 129 -9.82 -3.32 17.02
CA PRO A 129 -10.73 -2.29 17.49
C PRO A 129 -12.16 -2.84 17.36
N SER A 130 -12.82 -3.07 18.49
CA SER A 130 -14.28 -3.28 18.59
C SER A 130 -14.96 -1.98 19.01
N PRO A 131 -16.30 -1.84 18.87
CA PRO A 131 -17.17 -2.22 17.74
C PRO A 131 -18.07 -1.02 17.33
N THR A 132 -18.67 -1.04 16.12
CA THR A 132 -20.08 -0.68 15.84
C THR A 132 -20.32 -0.72 14.32
N VAL A 133 -21.07 -1.71 13.85
CA VAL A 133 -22.28 -1.58 13.00
C VAL A 133 -22.88 -2.99 12.86
N ARG A 134 -24.18 -3.09 13.10
CA ARG A 134 -24.99 -4.31 13.01
C ARG A 134 -25.09 -4.79 11.56
N GLY A 135 -24.71 -6.05 11.33
CA GLY A 135 -25.04 -6.84 10.15
C GLY A 135 -24.58 -8.27 10.40
N ARG A 136 -25.48 -9.24 10.31
CA ARG A 136 -25.32 -10.62 10.81
C ARG A 136 -24.06 -11.30 10.27
N ALA A 137 -23.16 -11.67 11.18
CA ALA A 137 -22.04 -12.55 10.92
C ALA A 137 -22.48 -14.02 11.09
N CYS A 138 -22.02 -14.88 10.18
CA CYS A 138 -21.66 -16.24 10.53
C CYS A 138 -20.21 -16.43 10.07
N TRP A 139 -19.29 -16.25 11.01
CA TRP A 139 -17.86 -16.49 10.85
C TRP A 139 -17.56 -17.82 11.53
N ALA A 140 -17.28 -18.85 10.73
CA ALA A 140 -16.78 -20.13 11.22
C ALA A 140 -15.56 -20.53 10.39
N CYS A 141 -14.45 -20.67 11.12
CA CYS A 141 -13.24 -21.44 10.83
C CYS A 141 -12.28 -20.99 9.71
N ALA A 142 -11.22 -20.33 10.16
CA ALA A 142 -9.79 -20.53 9.82
C ALA A 142 -9.31 -20.38 8.36
N SER A 143 -8.30 -19.50 8.21
CA SER A 143 -7.33 -19.44 7.11
C SER A 143 -7.80 -18.78 5.80
N ALA A 144 -7.73 -17.44 5.70
CA ALA A 144 -7.67 -16.77 4.39
C ALA A 144 -7.04 -15.36 4.49
N PRO A 145 -5.91 -15.10 3.82
CA PRO A 145 -5.53 -13.77 3.39
C PRO A 145 -5.68 -13.67 1.86
N SER A 146 -6.90 -13.39 1.40
CA SER A 146 -7.16 -13.10 -0.02
C SER A 146 -7.83 -11.73 -0.13
N CYS A 147 -7.21 -10.81 -0.85
CA CYS A 147 -7.81 -9.55 -1.24
C CYS A 147 -8.22 -9.65 -2.71
N THR A 148 -9.51 -9.48 -2.98
CA THR A 148 -10.03 -9.40 -4.35
C THR A 148 -10.02 -7.94 -4.80
N VAL A 149 -9.34 -7.65 -5.90
CA VAL A 149 -9.43 -6.34 -6.57
C VAL A 149 -10.45 -6.49 -7.69
N ALA A 150 -11.61 -5.84 -7.52
CA ALA A 150 -12.66 -5.81 -8.54
C ALA A 150 -12.37 -4.69 -9.56
N GLY A 151 -12.58 -5.00 -10.85
CA GLY A 151 -12.47 -4.05 -11.97
C GLY A 151 -13.61 -3.04 -12.03
#